data_AF-A0AAU9XK32-F1
#
_entry.id   AF-A0AAU9XK32-F1
#
_cell.length_a   1.000
_cell.length_b   1.000
_cell.length_c   1.000
_cell.angle_alpha   90.00
_cell.angle_beta   90.00
_cell.angle_gamma   90.00
#
_symmetry.space_group_name_H-M   'P 1'
#
loop_
_entity.id
_entity.type
_entity.pdbx_description
1 polymer ?
#
loop_
_entity_poly.entity_id
_entity_poly.type
_entity_poly.pdbx_seq_one_letter_code
_entity_poly.pdbx_strand_id
1 'polypeptide(L)'
;MFDTCKPVIKFQTALGGVQCILFAASLGSILSTLQKYHDSDRLNFNCDPKPSDFIRQRCYNSYISTVTKPHGLIPRNVVAITLGVLCACWISFAIYGAVTFRKRAGDRKDTKTFLCTYLIHVFFRILFLGVMVGLVCSYQTISLPSVFECHVNQILQTNSQTTPSPLNQTKLTLQCNDLHHKEKSNLNIAFISVGAFFMVFSVWEVLHLCRNRKNYLEKLVG
;
A
#
# COMPACT_ATOMS: atom_id res chain seq x y z
N MET A 1 12.27 -7.80 21.26
CA MET A 1 11.90 -7.23 19.94
C MET A 1 13.00 -6.32 19.37
N PHE A 2 13.74 -5.54 20.17
CA PHE A 2 14.81 -4.65 19.68
C PHE A 2 16.09 -5.37 19.20
N ASP A 3 16.42 -6.56 19.72
CA ASP A 3 17.65 -7.27 19.34
C ASP A 3 17.66 -7.76 17.88
N THR A 4 16.49 -8.07 17.30
CA THR A 4 16.37 -8.58 15.93
C THR A 4 16.53 -7.49 14.87
N CYS A 5 16.24 -6.22 15.21
CA CYS A 5 16.42 -5.07 14.29
C CYS A 5 17.83 -4.48 14.32
N LYS A 6 18.62 -4.78 15.35
CA LYS A 6 20.01 -4.31 15.51
C LYS A 6 20.88 -4.52 14.25
N PRO A 7 20.87 -5.68 13.56
CA PRO A 7 21.62 -5.84 12.31
C PRO A 7 21.06 -5.00 11.15
N VAL A 8 19.75 -4.81 11.07
CA VAL A 8 19.12 -4.01 9.99
C VAL A 8 19.55 -2.55 10.06
N ILE A 9 19.59 -1.99 11.26
CA ILE A 9 20.00 -0.60 11.49
C ILE A 9 21.53 -0.44 11.36
N LYS A 10 22.31 -1.44 11.80
CA LYS A 10 23.78 -1.36 11.85
C LYS A 10 24.43 -1.15 10.47
N PHE A 11 23.86 -1.73 9.42
CA PHE A 11 24.42 -1.64 8.07
C PHE A 11 23.80 -0.51 7.24
N GLN A 12 22.90 0.28 7.83
CA GLN A 12 22.27 1.43 7.18
C GLN A 12 22.94 2.73 7.57
N THR A 13 22.80 3.76 6.73
CA THR A 13 23.05 5.13 7.19
C THR A 13 22.12 5.47 8.35
N ALA A 14 22.49 6.44 9.20
CA ALA A 14 21.57 6.93 10.24
C ALA A 14 20.21 7.35 9.65
N LEU A 15 20.23 7.98 8.46
CA LEU A 15 19.03 8.38 7.74
C LEU A 15 18.23 7.17 7.23
N GLY A 16 18.91 6.17 6.65
CA GLY A 16 18.28 4.93 6.17
C GLY A 16 17.67 4.11 7.30
N GLY A 17 18.33 4.03 8.45
CA GLY A 17 17.83 3.38 9.67
C GLY A 17 16.57 4.04 10.23
N VAL A 18 16.58 5.38 10.31
CA VAL A 18 15.40 6.16 10.72
C VAL A 18 14.26 5.95 9.72
N GLN A 19 14.56 5.99 8.42
CA GLN A 19 13.55 5.73 7.39
C GLN A 19 12.95 4.33 7.53
N CYS A 20 13.78 3.31 7.77
CA CYS A 20 13.34 1.92 7.96
C CYS A 20 12.25 1.81 9.02
N ILE A 21 12.49 2.42 10.19
CA ILE A 21 11.57 2.35 11.34
C ILE A 21 10.31 3.15 11.06
N LEU A 22 10.44 4.42 10.66
CA LEU A 22 9.31 5.33 10.48
C LEU A 22 8.40 4.87 9.34
N PHE A 23 8.97 4.35 8.26
CA PHE A 23 8.20 3.83 7.13
C PHE A 23 7.43 2.56 7.51
N ALA A 24 8.09 1.60 8.16
CA ALA A 24 7.42 0.38 8.61
C ALA A 24 6.28 0.69 9.60
N ALA A 25 6.51 1.62 10.53
CA ALA A 25 5.49 2.04 11.49
C ALA A 25 4.31 2.75 10.81
N SER A 26 4.58 3.71 9.91
CA SER A 26 3.53 4.46 9.20
C SER A 26 2.71 3.57 8.27
N LEU A 27 3.33 2.76 7.42
CA LEU A 27 2.60 1.82 6.56
C LEU A 27 1.90 0.72 7.35
N GLY A 28 2.49 0.24 8.44
CA GLY A 28 1.85 -0.72 9.35
C GLY A 28 0.57 -0.16 9.98
N SER A 29 0.59 1.11 10.40
CA SER A 29 -0.58 1.82 10.92
C SER A 29 -1.69 1.97 9.86
N ILE A 30 -1.32 2.40 8.64
CA ILE A 30 -2.26 2.51 7.52
C ILE A 30 -2.86 1.14 7.20
N LEU A 31 -2.04 0.09 7.11
CA LEU A 31 -2.50 -1.27 6.81
C LEU A 31 -3.46 -1.80 7.88
N SER A 32 -3.14 -1.62 9.15
CA SER A 32 -4.00 -2.04 10.27
C SER A 32 -5.37 -1.35 10.19
N THR A 33 -5.38 -0.07 9.85
CA THR A 33 -6.62 0.71 9.74
C THR A 33 -7.45 0.27 8.52
N LEU A 34 -6.80 0.08 7.37
CA LEU A 34 -7.45 -0.45 6.16
C LEU A 34 -8.04 -1.85 6.39
N GLN A 35 -7.39 -2.69 7.20
CA GLN A 35 -7.90 -4.02 7.52
C GLN A 35 -9.17 -3.96 8.36
N LYS A 36 -9.24 -3.07 9.36
CA LYS A 36 -10.47 -2.84 10.14
C LYS A 36 -11.64 -2.41 9.26
N TYR A 37 -11.39 -1.50 8.31
CA TYR A 37 -12.43 -1.08 7.38
C TYR A 37 -12.87 -2.25 6.50
N HIS A 38 -11.93 -2.94 5.86
CA HIS A 38 -12.23 -4.10 4.99
C HIS A 38 -13.12 -5.15 5.67
N ASP A 39 -12.87 -5.47 6.95
CA ASP A 39 -13.66 -6.45 7.70
C ASP A 39 -15.10 -5.96 7.96
N SER A 40 -15.29 -4.64 8.03
CA SER A 40 -16.57 -3.97 8.29
C SER A 40 -17.32 -3.50 7.03
N ASP A 41 -16.68 -3.52 5.86
CA ASP A 41 -17.18 -2.90 4.64
C ASP A 41 -18.54 -3.43 4.20
N ARG A 42 -18.78 -4.73 4.38
CA ARG A 42 -20.07 -5.36 4.03
C ARG A 42 -21.21 -4.88 4.93
N LEU A 43 -20.92 -4.55 6.19
CA LEU A 43 -21.91 -4.07 7.15
C LEU A 43 -22.18 -2.57 6.99
N ASN A 44 -21.17 -1.84 6.53
CA ASN A 44 -21.18 -0.39 6.43
C ASN A 44 -21.63 0.15 5.05
N PHE A 45 -21.90 -0.75 4.10
CA PHE A 45 -22.48 -0.41 2.81
C PHE A 45 -24.00 -0.50 2.86
N ASN A 46 -24.66 0.66 2.75
CA ASN A 46 -26.12 0.76 2.78
C ASN A 46 -26.66 1.20 1.42
N CYS A 47 -27.87 0.78 1.09
CA CYS A 47 -28.55 1.18 -0.14
C CYS A 47 -30.01 1.53 0.17
N ASP A 48 -30.54 2.52 -0.54
CA ASP A 48 -31.92 2.98 -0.46
C ASP A 48 -32.60 2.96 -1.85
N PRO A 49 -33.83 2.42 -1.98
CA PRO A 49 -34.59 1.63 -1.00
C PRO A 49 -33.86 0.36 -0.53
N LYS A 50 -34.04 -0.04 0.73
CA LYS A 50 -33.35 -1.21 1.31
C LYS A 50 -33.58 -2.49 0.48
N PRO A 51 -32.55 -3.01 -0.21
CA PRO A 51 -32.71 -4.18 -1.06
C PRO A 51 -32.47 -5.49 -0.27
N SER A 52 -32.70 -6.64 -0.91
CA SER A 52 -32.29 -7.92 -0.36
C SER A 52 -30.76 -8.03 -0.26
N ASP A 53 -30.24 -8.89 0.62
CA ASP A 53 -28.81 -9.08 0.83
C ASP A 53 -28.04 -9.46 -0.44
N PHE A 54 -28.66 -10.25 -1.31
CA PHE A 54 -28.08 -10.64 -2.60
C PHE A 54 -27.90 -9.43 -3.53
N ILE A 55 -28.90 -8.56 -3.61
CA ILE A 55 -28.84 -7.35 -4.44
C ILE A 55 -27.86 -6.34 -3.85
N ARG A 56 -27.85 -6.17 -2.52
CA ARG A 56 -26.86 -5.34 -1.82
C ARG A 56 -25.43 -5.79 -2.12
N GLN A 57 -25.16 -7.10 -2.07
CA GLN A 57 -23.85 -7.66 -2.37
C GLN A 57 -23.44 -7.41 -3.83
N ARG A 58 -24.37 -7.55 -4.78
CA ARG A 58 -24.11 -7.22 -6.19
C ARG A 58 -23.75 -5.76 -6.37
N CYS A 59 -24.47 -4.85 -5.71
CA CYS A 59 -24.18 -3.42 -5.75
C CYS A 59 -22.82 -3.08 -5.13
N TYR A 60 -22.49 -3.70 -3.99
CA TYR A 60 -21.16 -3.55 -3.38
C TYR A 60 -20.04 -4.03 -4.31
N ASN A 61 -20.19 -5.19 -4.95
CA ASN A 61 -19.20 -5.69 -5.90
C ASN A 61 -19.04 -4.75 -7.11
N SER A 62 -20.14 -4.17 -7.61
CA SER A 62 -20.12 -3.19 -8.69
C SER A 62 -19.40 -1.90 -8.27
N TYR A 63 -19.69 -1.41 -7.06
CA TYR A 63 -19.03 -0.26 -6.44
C TYR A 63 -17.53 -0.49 -6.31
N ILE A 64 -17.10 -1.59 -5.70
CA ILE A 64 -15.68 -1.94 -5.57
C ILE A 64 -15.01 -2.05 -6.92
N SER A 65 -15.65 -2.69 -7.91
CA SER A 65 -15.10 -2.76 -9.27
C SER A 65 -14.91 -1.38 -9.87
N THR A 66 -15.78 -0.41 -9.56
CA THR A 66 -15.71 0.95 -10.11
C THR A 66 -14.60 1.75 -9.46
N VAL A 67 -14.48 1.70 -8.13
CA VAL A 67 -13.47 2.48 -7.40
C VAL A 67 -12.06 1.88 -7.46
N THR A 68 -11.93 0.59 -7.81
CA THR A 68 -10.64 -0.12 -7.97
C THR A 68 -10.28 -0.46 -9.42
N LYS A 69 -11.09 -0.03 -10.41
CA LYS A 69 -10.84 -0.23 -11.84
C LYS A 69 -9.60 0.53 -12.31
N PRO A 70 -8.84 0.03 -13.29
CA PRO A 70 -9.08 -1.18 -14.10
C PRO A 70 -8.46 -2.47 -13.55
N HIS A 71 -7.60 -2.41 -12.53
CA HIS A 71 -6.77 -3.55 -12.14
C HIS A 71 -7.13 -4.23 -10.81
N GLY A 72 -8.21 -3.82 -10.15
CA GLY A 72 -8.62 -4.41 -8.87
C GLY A 72 -7.58 -4.17 -7.77
N LEU A 73 -6.85 -3.06 -7.85
CA LEU A 73 -5.89 -2.66 -6.82
C LEU A 73 -6.68 -2.28 -5.57
N ILE A 74 -6.88 -3.23 -4.67
CA ILE A 74 -7.48 -2.98 -3.35
C ILE A 74 -6.43 -2.22 -2.52
N PRO A 75 -6.74 -1.03 -1.97
CA PRO A 75 -5.76 -0.22 -1.22
C PRO A 75 -5.00 -1.01 -0.15
N ARG A 76 -5.70 -1.86 0.60
CA ARG A 76 -5.10 -2.78 1.57
C ARG A 76 -3.99 -3.63 0.98
N ASN A 77 -4.23 -4.25 -0.18
CA ASN A 77 -3.25 -5.13 -0.83
C ASN A 77 -2.05 -4.32 -1.31
N VAL A 78 -2.26 -3.13 -1.85
CA VAL A 78 -1.16 -2.25 -2.28
C VAL A 78 -0.26 -1.87 -1.12
N VAL A 79 -0.84 -1.45 0.01
CA VAL A 79 -0.06 -1.11 1.22
C VAL A 79 0.67 -2.33 1.75
N ALA A 80 0.02 -3.50 1.80
CA ALA A 80 0.62 -4.75 2.27
C ALA A 80 1.79 -5.20 1.40
N ILE A 81 1.64 -5.18 0.06
CA ILE A 81 2.71 -5.51 -0.90
C ILE A 81 3.86 -4.53 -0.75
N THR A 82 3.55 -3.23 -0.65
CA THR A 82 4.57 -2.17 -0.51
C THR A 82 5.39 -2.38 0.76
N LEU A 83 4.72 -2.59 1.90
CA LEU A 83 5.38 -2.87 3.17
C LEU A 83 6.21 -4.16 3.12
N GLY A 84 5.64 -5.25 2.58
CA GLY A 84 6.29 -6.55 2.51
C GLY A 84 7.58 -6.52 1.68
N VAL A 85 7.53 -5.97 0.47
CA VAL A 85 8.69 -5.89 -0.42
C VAL A 85 9.79 -5.01 0.18
N LEU A 86 9.43 -3.85 0.74
CA LEU A 86 10.43 -2.93 1.31
C LEU A 86 11.09 -3.51 2.59
N CYS A 87 10.31 -4.17 3.46
CA CYS A 87 10.85 -4.91 4.59
C CYS A 87 11.77 -6.04 4.16
N ALA A 88 11.38 -6.83 3.15
CA ALA A 88 12.23 -7.88 2.60
C ALA A 88 13.54 -7.31 2.07
N CYS A 89 13.50 -6.21 1.30
CA CYS A 89 14.69 -5.55 0.81
C CYS A 89 15.62 -5.07 1.92
N TRP A 90 15.10 -4.47 3.00
CA TRP A 90 15.93 -4.06 4.14
C TRP A 90 16.57 -5.25 4.85
N ILE A 91 15.81 -6.33 5.07
CA ILE A 91 16.32 -7.55 5.71
C ILE A 91 17.40 -8.19 4.83
N SER A 92 17.16 -8.34 3.52
CA SER A 92 18.15 -8.87 2.57
C SER A 92 19.44 -8.05 2.57
N PHE A 93 19.34 -6.72 2.60
CA PHE A 93 20.50 -5.85 2.66
C PHE A 93 21.26 -5.99 3.99
N ALA A 94 20.54 -6.12 5.11
CA ALA A 94 21.14 -6.34 6.43
C ALA A 94 21.94 -7.67 6.49
N ILE A 95 21.38 -8.74 5.93
CA ILE A 95 22.05 -10.04 5.82
C ILE A 95 23.28 -9.92 4.93
N TYR A 96 23.16 -9.26 3.77
CA TYR A 96 24.28 -9.01 2.87
C TYR A 96 25.42 -8.25 3.58
N GLY A 97 25.09 -7.20 4.33
CA GLY A 97 26.06 -6.47 5.15
C GLY A 97 26.74 -7.37 6.18
N ALA A 98 25.98 -8.12 6.98
CA ALA A 98 26.54 -9.03 7.97
C ALA A 98 27.50 -10.06 7.36
N VAL A 99 27.15 -10.66 6.22
CA VAL A 99 27.98 -11.65 5.54
C VAL A 99 29.24 -11.02 4.95
N THR A 100 29.12 -9.84 4.35
CA THR A 100 30.24 -9.15 3.70
C THR A 100 31.28 -8.72 4.72
N PHE A 101 30.85 -8.13 5.85
CA PHE A 101 31.75 -7.71 6.93
C PHE A 101 32.38 -8.89 7.68
N ARG A 102 31.70 -10.05 7.80
CA ARG A 102 32.32 -11.26 8.40
C ARG A 102 33.43 -11.86 7.53
N LYS A 103 33.34 -11.73 6.21
CA LYS A 103 34.29 -12.38 5.28
C LYS A 103 35.52 -11.53 4.97
N ARG A 104 35.45 -10.20 5.10
CA ARG A 104 36.37 -9.27 4.42
C ARG A 104 36.69 -8.02 5.26
N ALA A 105 37.07 -8.20 6.53
CA ALA A 105 37.57 -7.10 7.34
C ALA A 105 38.89 -6.57 6.75
N GLY A 106 38.84 -5.45 6.03
CA GLY A 106 40.04 -4.65 5.70
C GLY A 106 40.36 -4.40 4.21
N ASP A 107 39.62 -4.96 3.23
CA ASP A 107 39.91 -4.69 1.81
C ASP A 107 39.10 -3.50 1.25
N ARG A 108 39.82 -2.52 0.69
CA ARG A 108 39.29 -1.31 0.03
C ARG A 108 38.40 -1.62 -1.18
N LYS A 109 38.60 -2.76 -1.86
CA LYS A 109 37.77 -3.21 -2.98
C LYS A 109 36.37 -3.62 -2.52
N ASP A 110 36.27 -4.20 -1.32
CA ASP A 110 35.02 -4.66 -0.74
C ASP A 110 34.15 -3.50 -0.25
N THR A 111 34.76 -2.41 0.19
CA THR A 111 34.00 -1.23 0.61
C THR A 111 33.37 -0.47 -0.57
N LYS A 112 34.06 -0.38 -1.72
CA LYS A 112 33.47 0.19 -2.95
C LYS A 112 32.29 -0.66 -3.44
N THR A 113 32.42 -1.98 -3.38
CA THR A 113 31.37 -2.92 -3.77
C THR A 113 30.16 -2.79 -2.84
N PHE A 114 30.38 -2.76 -1.52
CA PHE A 114 29.33 -2.56 -0.53
C PHE A 114 28.55 -1.25 -0.75
N LEU A 115 29.28 -0.14 -0.99
CA LEU A 115 28.65 1.15 -1.29
C LEU A 115 27.83 1.11 -2.59
N CYS A 116 28.32 0.43 -3.63
CA CYS A 116 27.58 0.25 -4.88
C CYS A 116 26.26 -0.51 -4.63
N THR A 117 26.34 -1.63 -3.91
CA THR A 117 25.17 -2.43 -3.52
C THR A 117 24.19 -1.61 -2.67
N TYR A 118 24.69 -0.78 -1.75
CA TYR A 118 23.87 0.13 -0.96
C TYR A 118 23.10 1.12 -1.84
N LEU A 119 23.78 1.77 -2.79
CA LEU A 119 23.14 2.70 -3.70
C LEU A 119 22.08 2.01 -4.56
N ILE A 120 22.38 0.82 -5.10
CA ILE A 120 21.40 0.00 -5.84
C ILE A 120 20.18 -0.30 -4.96
N HIS A 121 20.39 -0.67 -3.69
CA HIS A 121 19.31 -0.91 -2.74
C HIS A 121 18.42 0.33 -2.54
N VAL A 122 19.01 1.53 -2.36
CA VAL A 122 18.24 2.78 -2.22
C VAL A 122 17.52 3.16 -3.51
N PHE A 123 18.17 3.03 -4.68
CA PHE A 123 17.54 3.28 -5.98
C PHE A 123 16.36 2.34 -6.24
N PHE A 124 16.51 1.05 -5.93
CA PHE A 124 15.42 0.09 -6.01
C PHE A 124 14.23 0.51 -5.14
N ARG A 125 14.48 0.94 -3.89
CA ARG A 125 13.43 1.43 -2.98
C ARG A 125 12.70 2.64 -3.57
N ILE A 126 13.42 3.62 -4.12
CA ILE A 126 12.83 4.80 -4.76
C ILE A 126 11.97 4.39 -5.96
N LEU A 127 12.52 3.56 -6.86
CA LEU A 127 11.81 3.13 -8.07
C LEU A 127 10.55 2.35 -7.71
N PHE A 128 10.66 1.37 -6.81
CA PHE A 128 9.53 0.54 -6.40
C PHE A 128 8.43 1.36 -5.72
N LEU A 129 8.81 2.24 -4.79
CA LEU A 129 7.86 3.11 -4.12
C LEU A 129 7.21 4.09 -5.10
N GLY A 130 7.98 4.65 -6.04
CA GLY A 130 7.47 5.52 -7.10
C GLY A 130 6.47 4.81 -8.01
N VAL A 131 6.75 3.56 -8.39
CA VAL A 131 5.80 2.73 -9.15
C VAL A 131 4.52 2.51 -8.35
N MET A 132 4.62 2.11 -7.07
CA MET A 132 3.44 1.85 -6.25
C MET A 132 2.58 3.12 -6.04
N VAL A 133 3.20 4.25 -5.75
CA VAL A 133 2.49 5.55 -5.64
C VAL A 133 1.87 5.95 -6.99
N GLY A 134 2.61 5.79 -8.09
CA GLY A 134 2.12 6.10 -9.43
C GLY A 134 0.91 5.25 -9.82
N LEU A 135 0.93 3.95 -9.50
CA LEU A 135 -0.20 3.04 -9.72
C LEU A 135 -1.43 3.48 -8.92
N VAL A 136 -1.25 3.83 -7.65
CA VAL A 136 -2.36 4.34 -6.80
C VAL A 136 -2.93 5.63 -7.37
N CYS A 137 -2.09 6.59 -7.74
CA CYS A 137 -2.54 7.87 -8.28
C CYS A 137 -3.22 7.74 -9.66
N SER A 138 -2.83 6.74 -10.46
CA SER A 138 -3.35 6.58 -11.82
C SER A 138 -4.64 5.74 -11.89
N TYR A 139 -4.79 4.78 -10.99
CA TYR A 139 -5.83 3.76 -11.09
C TYR A 139 -6.81 3.71 -9.93
N GLN A 140 -6.44 4.19 -8.73
CA GLN A 140 -7.38 4.20 -7.61
C GLN A 140 -8.11 5.55 -7.55
N THR A 141 -9.40 5.50 -7.22
CA THR A 141 -10.12 6.73 -6.90
C THR A 141 -9.59 7.26 -5.56
N ILE A 142 -8.85 8.37 -5.60
CA ILE A 142 -8.23 8.97 -4.41
C ILE A 142 -9.30 9.40 -3.40
N SER A 143 -10.41 9.94 -3.91
CA SER A 143 -11.59 10.35 -3.15
C SER A 143 -12.79 9.47 -3.50
N LEU A 144 -13.11 8.54 -2.61
CA LEU A 144 -14.28 7.67 -2.76
C LEU A 144 -15.57 8.51 -2.78
N PRO A 145 -16.53 8.19 -3.66
CA PRO A 145 -17.79 8.92 -3.75
C PRO A 145 -18.65 8.68 -2.50
N SER A 146 -19.37 9.71 -2.06
CA SER A 146 -20.31 9.62 -0.94
C SER A 146 -21.58 8.83 -1.28
N VAL A 147 -21.96 8.81 -2.56
CA VAL A 147 -23.14 8.11 -3.10
C VAL A 147 -22.76 7.39 -4.39
N PHE A 148 -23.19 6.15 -4.52
CA PHE A 148 -23.00 5.29 -5.68
C PHE A 148 -24.35 4.80 -6.20
N GLU A 149 -24.64 5.06 -7.48
CA GLU A 149 -25.86 4.56 -8.11
C GLU A 149 -25.67 3.13 -8.61
N CYS A 150 -26.50 2.23 -8.12
CA CYS A 150 -26.52 0.84 -8.53
C CYS A 150 -27.82 0.54 -9.29
N HIS A 151 -27.69 0.23 -10.58
CA HIS A 151 -28.82 -0.20 -11.39
C HIS A 151 -28.96 -1.72 -11.34
N VAL A 152 -30.13 -2.20 -10.92
CA VAL A 152 -30.44 -3.63 -10.85
C VAL A 152 -31.79 -3.93 -11.50
N ASN A 153 -31.86 -5.06 -12.20
CA ASN A 153 -33.12 -5.59 -12.69
C ASN A 153 -33.74 -6.41 -11.55
N GLN A 154 -34.82 -5.92 -10.95
CA GLN A 154 -35.55 -6.68 -9.95
C GLN A 154 -36.63 -7.52 -10.66
N ILE A 155 -36.59 -8.84 -10.46
CA ILE A 155 -37.74 -9.70 -10.75
C ILE A 155 -38.63 -9.60 -9.52
N LEU A 156 -39.79 -8.96 -9.64
CA LEU A 156 -40.78 -8.94 -8.57
C LEU A 156 -41.33 -10.37 -8.44
N GLN A 157 -40.84 -11.13 -7.46
CA GLN A 157 -41.54 -12.34 -7.04
C GLN A 157 -42.77 -11.89 -6.25
N THR A 158 -43.84 -11.56 -6.97
CA THR A 158 -45.16 -11.49 -6.36
C THR A 158 -45.53 -12.93 -5.98
N ASN A 159 -45.74 -13.17 -4.69
CA ASN A 159 -46.29 -14.43 -4.18
C ASN A 159 -47.72 -14.60 -4.72
N SER A 160 -47.84 -15.09 -5.94
CA SER A 160 -49.08 -15.56 -6.54
C SER A 160 -48.70 -16.60 -7.57
N GLN A 161 -48.99 -17.84 -7.21
CA GLN A 161 -48.68 -19.07 -7.91
C GLN A 161 -49.37 -19.10 -9.28
N THR A 162 -48.74 -18.52 -10.31
CA THR A 162 -49.08 -18.76 -11.73
C THR A 162 -47.93 -18.26 -12.62
N THR A 163 -47.32 -19.20 -13.35
CA THR A 163 -46.53 -19.07 -14.61
C THR A 163 -45.56 -17.87 -14.79
N PRO A 164 -44.27 -18.09 -15.08
CA PRO A 164 -43.30 -17.01 -15.31
C PRO A 164 -43.54 -16.33 -16.66
N SER A 165 -44.15 -15.15 -16.64
CA SER A 165 -44.17 -14.23 -17.80
C SER A 165 -42.92 -13.34 -17.76
N PRO A 166 -42.11 -13.25 -18.84
CA PRO A 166 -40.82 -12.56 -18.84
C PRO A 166 -40.91 -11.02 -18.97
N LEU A 167 -42.08 -10.38 -18.82
CA LEU A 167 -42.31 -9.03 -19.35
C LEU A 167 -42.29 -7.86 -18.36
N ASN A 168 -42.10 -8.06 -17.05
CA ASN A 168 -42.07 -6.95 -16.08
C ASN A 168 -40.72 -6.83 -15.35
N GLN A 169 -39.62 -6.69 -16.09
CA GLN A 169 -38.34 -6.26 -15.50
C GLN A 169 -38.39 -4.76 -15.21
N THR A 170 -38.73 -4.40 -13.97
CA THR A 170 -38.60 -3.01 -13.53
C THR A 170 -37.13 -2.75 -13.21
N LYS A 171 -36.50 -1.84 -13.96
CA LYS A 171 -35.15 -1.34 -13.63
C LYS A 171 -35.27 -0.53 -12.34
N LEU A 172 -34.67 -1.02 -11.27
CA LEU A 172 -34.58 -0.31 -10.01
C LEU A 172 -33.20 0.35 -9.92
N THR A 173 -33.19 1.65 -9.65
CA THR A 173 -31.97 2.38 -9.30
C THR A 173 -31.91 2.50 -7.79
N LEU A 174 -30.86 1.94 -7.20
CA LEU A 174 -30.55 2.00 -5.78
C LEU A 174 -29.48 3.05 -5.55
N GLN A 175 -29.67 3.92 -4.57
CA GLN A 175 -28.62 4.82 -4.11
C GLN A 175 -27.90 4.16 -2.94
N CYS A 176 -26.63 3.83 -3.13
CA CYS A 176 -25.82 3.20 -2.10
C CYS A 176 -24.77 4.16 -1.54
N ASN A 177 -24.43 4.02 -0.27
CA ASN A 177 -23.37 4.78 0.36
C ASN A 177 -22.41 3.87 1.14
N ASP A 178 -21.15 4.28 1.17
CA ASP A 178 -20.12 3.71 2.03
C ASP A 178 -19.94 4.64 3.23
N LEU A 179 -20.30 4.16 4.42
CA LEU A 179 -20.28 4.98 5.64
C LEU A 179 -18.89 5.59 5.91
N HIS A 180 -17.82 4.89 5.52
CA HIS A 180 -16.44 5.30 5.80
C HIS A 180 -15.68 5.77 4.55
N HIS A 181 -16.39 6.24 3.53
CA HIS A 181 -15.77 6.70 2.28
C HIS A 181 -14.71 7.81 2.52
N LYS A 182 -14.95 8.73 3.47
CA LYS A 182 -14.02 9.82 3.79
C LYS A 182 -12.75 9.30 4.45
N GLU A 183 -12.88 8.43 5.44
CA GLU A 183 -11.75 7.85 6.16
C GLU A 183 -10.88 7.00 5.23
N LYS A 184 -11.50 6.19 4.36
CA LYS A 184 -10.78 5.42 3.34
C LYS A 184 -10.05 6.31 2.34
N SER A 185 -10.68 7.40 1.91
CA SER A 185 -10.04 8.39 1.04
C SER A 185 -8.84 9.04 1.73
N ASN A 186 -8.98 9.41 3.00
CA ASN A 186 -7.90 9.97 3.80
C ASN A 186 -6.73 8.99 3.94
N LEU A 187 -6.99 7.69 4.05
CA LEU A 187 -5.94 6.66 4.09
C LEU A 187 -5.21 6.52 2.75
N ASN A 188 -5.92 6.60 1.61
CA ASN A 188 -5.28 6.63 0.30
C ASN A 188 -4.38 7.87 0.14
N ILE A 189 -4.88 9.03 0.54
CA ILE A 189 -4.11 10.29 0.53
C ILE A 189 -2.90 10.18 1.48
N ALA A 190 -3.07 9.60 2.66
CA ALA A 190 -2.00 9.39 3.61
C ALA A 190 -0.92 8.46 3.04
N PHE A 191 -1.29 7.36 2.38
CA PHE A 191 -0.34 6.47 1.70
C PHE A 191 0.47 7.21 0.65
N ILE A 192 -0.19 7.99 -0.22
CA ILE A 192 0.49 8.79 -1.25
C ILE A 192 1.44 9.81 -0.61
N SER A 193 0.97 10.54 0.40
CA SER A 193 1.73 11.60 1.08
C SER A 193 2.96 11.03 1.80
N VAL A 194 2.78 9.94 2.53
CA VAL A 194 3.86 9.19 3.19
C VAL A 194 4.84 8.68 2.13
N GLY A 195 4.37 8.03 1.07
CA GLY A 195 5.20 7.54 -0.02
C GLY A 195 6.06 8.64 -0.65
N ALA A 196 5.47 9.79 -0.96
CA ALA A 196 6.17 10.96 -1.51
C ALA A 196 7.24 11.50 -0.56
N PHE A 197 6.91 11.65 0.73
CA PHE A 197 7.85 12.09 1.75
C PHE A 197 9.08 11.16 1.81
N PHE A 198 8.88 9.86 1.87
CA PHE A 198 9.99 8.90 1.94
C PHE A 198 10.83 8.83 0.67
N MET A 199 10.25 9.07 -0.51
CA MET A 199 11.01 9.24 -1.75
C MET A 199 11.96 10.45 -1.65
N VAL A 200 11.48 11.61 -1.17
CA VAL A 200 12.33 12.80 -0.99
C VAL A 200 13.48 12.52 -0.02
N PHE A 201 13.20 11.87 1.11
CA PHE A 201 14.24 11.49 2.08
C PHE A 201 15.25 10.51 1.49
N SER A 202 14.81 9.57 0.65
CA SER A 202 15.69 8.62 -0.04
C SER A 202 16.58 9.32 -1.08
N VAL A 203 16.06 10.32 -1.81
CA VAL A 203 16.87 11.15 -2.71
C VAL A 203 17.91 11.95 -1.91
N TRP A 204 17.50 12.54 -0.79
CA TRP A 204 18.41 13.25 0.11
C TRP A 204 19.52 12.35 0.64
N GLU A 205 19.20 11.10 0.98
CA GLU A 205 20.15 10.09 1.42
C GLU A 205 21.22 9.82 0.36
N VAL A 206 20.80 9.62 -0.90
CA VAL A 206 21.73 9.43 -2.03
C VAL A 206 22.62 10.67 -2.20
N LEU A 207 22.04 11.87 -2.20
CA LEU A 207 22.80 13.12 -2.34
C LEU A 207 23.82 13.29 -1.21
N HIS A 208 23.42 13.02 0.03
CA HIS A 208 24.29 13.07 1.20
C HIS A 208 25.43 12.06 1.11
N LEU A 209 25.15 10.83 0.67
CA LEU A 209 26.15 9.79 0.45
C LEU A 209 27.13 10.13 -0.67
N CYS A 210 26.64 10.70 -1.78
CA CYS A 210 27.49 11.14 -2.88
C CYS A 210 28.46 12.25 -2.44
N ARG A 211 27.99 13.19 -1.62
CA ARG A 211 28.83 14.28 -1.07
C ARG A 211 29.82 13.80 -0.02
N ASN A 212 29.39 12.93 0.90
CA ASN A 212 30.17 12.52 2.08
C ASN A 212 30.75 11.10 1.96
N ARG A 213 30.99 10.63 0.73
CA ARG A 213 31.43 9.26 0.43
C ARG A 213 32.66 8.82 1.21
N LYS A 214 33.66 9.70 1.34
CA LYS A 214 34.93 9.39 2.05
C LYS A 214 34.69 9.13 3.54
N ASN A 215 33.98 10.04 4.20
CA ASN A 215 33.66 9.93 5.63
C ASN A 215 32.77 8.72 5.94
N TYR A 216 31.87 8.36 5.01
CA TYR A 216 31.01 7.18 5.18
C TYR A 216 31.79 5.87 5.12
N LEU A 217 32.76 5.79 4.20
CA LEU A 217 33.66 4.63 4.07
C LEU A 217 34.49 4.44 5.35
N GLU A 218 35.04 5.52 5.91
CA GLU A 218 35.79 5.48 7.17
C GLU A 218 34.88 5.02 8.33
N LYS A 219 33.69 5.60 8.47
CA LYS A 219 32.76 5.28 9.56
C LYS A 219 32.18 3.86 9.51
N LEU A 220 32.20 3.21 8.34
CA LEU A 220 31.76 1.83 8.13
C LEU A 220 32.86 0.79 8.39
N VAL A 221 34.12 1.16 8.15
CA VAL A 221 35.28 0.26 8.28
C VAL A 221 35.86 0.32 9.70
N GLY A 222 35.67 1.43 10.40
CA GLY A 222 36.30 1.70 11.70
C GLY A 222 37.53 2.57 11.52
#